data_AF-A0A377LVD8-F1
#
_entry.id   AF-A0A377LVD8-F1
#
_cell.length_a   1.000
_cell.length_b   1.000
_cell.length_c   1.000
_cell.angle_alpha   90.00
_cell.angle_beta   90.00
_cell.angle_gamma   90.00
#
_symmetry.space_group_name_H-M   'P 1'
#
loop_
_entity.id
_entity.type
_entity.pdbx_description
1 polymer ?
#
loop_
_entity_poly.entity_id
_entity_poly.type
_entity_poly.pdbx_seq_one_letter_code
_entity_poly.pdbx_strand_id
1 'polypeptide(L)'
;MVELIDLVDRYAHEKAWIVNYSNPAAIVAEGVRRLRPNARVLNICDMPVAAMRNMGAILGVDRRKLEVDYFWAESLRLVYPCVGGRRGQAAGTA
;
A
#
# COMPACT_ATOMS: atom_id res chain seq x y z
N MET A 1 -9.99 -17.08 7.38
CA MET A 1 -9.04 -16.12 7.98
C MET A 1 -8.88 -16.33 9.47
N VAL A 2 -9.95 -16.30 10.27
CA VAL A 2 -9.85 -16.51 11.74
C VAL A 2 -9.20 -17.86 12.08
N GLU A 3 -9.63 -18.93 11.44
CA GLU A 3 -9.02 -20.26 11.62
C GLU A 3 -7.52 -20.28 11.25
N LEU A 4 -7.13 -19.58 10.18
CA LEU A 4 -5.72 -19.47 9.80
C LEU A 4 -4.90 -18.73 10.86
N ILE A 5 -5.47 -17.68 11.45
CA ILE A 5 -4.84 -16.98 12.57
C ILE A 5 -4.66 -17.93 13.75
N ASP A 6 -5.69 -18.70 14.10
CA ASP A 6 -5.62 -19.65 15.22
C ASP A 6 -4.57 -20.76 14.97
N LEU A 7 -4.41 -21.21 13.73
CA LEU A 7 -3.36 -22.16 13.35
C LEU A 7 -1.96 -21.54 13.44
N VAL A 8 -1.79 -20.30 12.95
CA VAL A 8 -0.51 -19.59 13.04
C VAL A 8 -0.14 -19.32 14.49
N ASP A 9 -1.08 -18.93 15.34
CA ASP A 9 -0.84 -18.69 16.76
C ASP A 9 -0.45 -19.98 17.50
N ARG A 10 -0.94 -21.15 17.04
CA ARG A 10 -0.61 -22.45 17.65
C ARG A 10 0.75 -23.00 17.20
N TYR A 11 1.08 -22.87 15.92
CA TYR A 11 2.19 -23.61 15.31
C TYR A 11 3.36 -22.74 14.86
N ALA A 12 3.14 -21.46 14.60
CA ALA A 12 4.20 -20.57 14.12
C ALA A 12 4.98 -19.95 15.28
N HIS A 13 6.13 -19.36 14.95
CA HIS A 13 6.92 -18.61 15.91
C HIS A 13 6.08 -17.45 16.49
N GLU A 14 6.29 -17.15 17.78
CA GLU A 14 5.63 -16.06 18.52
C GLU A 14 5.84 -14.65 17.94
N LYS A 15 6.57 -14.49 16.84
CA LYS A 15 6.85 -13.21 16.15
C LYS A 15 6.38 -13.22 14.69
N ALA A 16 5.71 -14.30 14.25
CA ALA A 16 5.23 -14.43 12.89
C ALA A 16 4.17 -13.37 12.58
N TRP A 17 4.21 -12.88 11.34
CA TRP A 17 3.23 -11.96 10.77
C TRP A 17 2.50 -12.65 9.63
N ILE A 18 1.19 -12.45 9.56
CA ILE A 18 0.37 -12.90 8.44
C ILE A 18 0.24 -11.73 7.47
N VAL A 19 0.74 -11.89 6.25
CA VAL A 19 0.55 -10.91 5.17
C VAL A 19 -0.62 -11.36 4.30
N ASN A 20 -1.77 -10.72 4.48
CA ASN A 20 -3.01 -11.06 3.78
C ASN A 20 -3.24 -10.12 2.59
N TYR A 21 -3.30 -10.69 1.39
CA TYR A 21 -3.67 -10.02 0.14
C TYR A 21 -4.98 -10.57 -0.46
N SER A 22 -5.72 -11.38 0.31
CA SER A 22 -7.00 -11.96 -0.13
C SER A 22 -8.15 -10.98 0.01
N ASN A 23 -9.14 -11.11 -0.87
CA ASN A 23 -10.35 -10.31 -0.89
C ASN A 23 -11.56 -11.08 -0.32
N PRO A 24 -12.59 -10.38 0.22
CA PRO A 24 -12.72 -8.93 0.36
C PRO A 24 -11.95 -8.37 1.56
N ALA A 25 -10.86 -7.62 1.30
CA ALA A 25 -9.91 -7.22 2.32
C ALA A 25 -10.53 -6.36 3.44
N ALA A 26 -11.46 -5.46 3.11
CA ALA A 26 -12.11 -4.58 4.09
C ALA A 26 -12.98 -5.36 5.11
N ILE A 27 -13.82 -6.28 4.62
CA ILE A 27 -14.70 -7.09 5.47
C ILE A 27 -13.86 -8.04 6.34
N VAL A 28 -12.86 -8.69 5.73
CA VAL A 28 -11.96 -9.60 6.45
C VAL A 28 -11.16 -8.84 7.51
N ALA A 29 -10.62 -7.67 7.19
CA ALA A 29 -9.87 -6.84 8.13
C ALA A 29 -10.74 -6.41 9.33
N GLU A 30 -11.99 -5.99 9.08
CA GLU A 30 -12.92 -5.63 10.15
C GLU A 30 -13.30 -6.85 11.01
N GLY A 31 -13.50 -8.01 10.40
CA GLY A 31 -13.74 -9.26 11.12
C GLY A 31 -12.57 -9.65 12.02
N VAL A 32 -11.34 -9.55 11.51
CA VAL A 32 -10.11 -9.81 12.30
C VAL A 32 -9.97 -8.80 13.43
N ARG A 33 -10.20 -7.50 13.17
CA ARG A 33 -10.13 -6.45 14.20
C ARG A 33 -11.09 -6.72 15.36
N ARG A 34 -12.30 -7.23 15.08
CA ARG A 34 -13.30 -7.55 16.11
C ARG A 34 -13.00 -8.87 16.85
N LEU A 35 -12.64 -9.92 16.12
CA LEU A 35 -12.56 -11.28 16.67
C LEU A 35 -11.16 -11.64 17.21
N ARG A 36 -10.10 -11.02 16.67
CA ARG A 36 -8.69 -11.28 17.00
C ARG A 36 -7.89 -9.96 16.99
N PRO A 37 -8.16 -9.01 17.90
CA PRO A 37 -7.55 -7.67 17.89
C PRO A 37 -6.02 -7.69 18.09
N ASN A 38 -5.48 -8.72 18.73
CA ASN A 38 -4.06 -8.85 19.02
C ASN A 38 -3.28 -9.63 17.94
N ALA A 39 -3.96 -10.14 16.92
CA ALA A 39 -3.31 -10.90 15.86
C ALA A 39 -2.44 -10.00 14.98
N ARG A 40 -1.23 -10.47 14.68
CA ARG A 40 -0.27 -9.76 13.81
C ARG A 40 -0.59 -10.02 12.34
N VAL A 41 -1.58 -9.29 11.83
CA VAL A 41 -2.04 -9.40 10.45
C VAL A 41 -1.85 -8.08 9.71
N LEU A 42 -1.10 -8.12 8.61
CA LEU A 42 -0.96 -7.03 7.67
C LEU A 42 -1.87 -7.28 6.46
N ASN A 43 -2.93 -6.49 6.32
CA ASN A 43 -3.83 -6.56 5.17
C ASN A 43 -3.38 -5.56 4.09
N ILE A 44 -3.12 -6.05 2.88
CA ILE A 44 -2.67 -5.23 1.73
C ILE A 44 -3.53 -5.50 0.50
N CYS A 45 -3.57 -4.52 -0.41
CA CYS A 45 -4.26 -4.61 -1.69
C CYS A 45 -3.31 -4.15 -2.81
N ASP A 46 -3.35 -4.82 -3.96
CA ASP A 46 -2.54 -4.54 -5.15
C ASP A 46 -3.18 -3.49 -6.08
N MET A 47 -4.46 -3.18 -5.91
CA MET A 47 -5.18 -2.18 -6.71
C MET A 47 -4.51 -0.79 -6.73
N PRO A 48 -3.99 -0.22 -5.63
CA PRO A 48 -3.27 1.05 -5.67
C PRO A 48 -2.00 0.98 -6.54
N VAL A 49 -1.34 -0.17 -6.58
CA VAL A 49 -0.15 -0.39 -7.43
C VAL A 49 -0.53 -0.33 -8.90
N ALA A 50 -1.70 -0.86 -9.27
CA ALA A 50 -2.25 -0.74 -10.62
C ALA A 50 -2.63 0.71 -10.96
N ALA A 51 -3.25 1.44 -10.02
CA ALA A 51 -3.56 2.86 -10.21
C ALA A 51 -2.29 3.70 -10.46
N MET A 52 -1.22 3.48 -9.70
CA MET A 52 0.06 4.16 -9.90
C MET A 52 0.71 3.86 -11.26
N ARG A 53 0.56 2.63 -11.77
CA ARG A 53 1.02 2.28 -13.12
C ARG A 53 0.25 3.07 -14.18
N ASN A 54 -1.06 3.15 -14.05
CA ASN A 54 -1.90 3.89 -15.00
C ASN A 54 -1.61 5.39 -14.96
N MET A 55 -1.43 5.97 -13.76
CA MET A 55 -1.01 7.37 -13.62
C MET A 55 0.34 7.63 -14.29
N GLY A 56 1.34 6.76 -14.07
CA GLY A 56 2.64 6.87 -14.72
C GLY A 56 2.56 6.81 -16.25
N ALA A 57 1.71 5.92 -16.78
CA ALA A 57 1.49 5.78 -18.23
C ALA A 57 0.84 7.05 -18.84
N ILE A 58 -0.18 7.61 -18.18
CA ILE A 58 -0.86 8.85 -18.63
C ILE A 58 0.11 10.04 -18.63
N LEU A 59 0.97 10.12 -17.63
CA LEU A 59 1.91 11.23 -17.43
C LEU A 59 3.24 11.04 -18.18
N GLY A 60 3.49 9.88 -18.79
CA GLY A 60 4.76 9.56 -19.43
C GLY A 60 5.95 9.49 -18.47
N VAL A 61 5.72 9.19 -17.19
CA VAL A 61 6.77 9.09 -16.16
C VAL A 61 6.82 7.72 -15.50
N ASP A 62 8.01 7.31 -15.05
CA ASP A 62 8.14 6.08 -14.25
C ASP A 62 7.38 6.22 -12.93
N ARG A 63 6.52 5.26 -12.61
CA ARG A 63 5.70 5.26 -11.39
C ARG A 63 6.50 5.42 -10.09
N ARG A 64 7.78 5.03 -10.07
CA ARG A 64 8.67 5.19 -8.91
C ARG A 64 9.06 6.64 -8.64
N LYS A 65 8.78 7.54 -9.59
CA LYS A 65 8.93 8.99 -9.46
C LYS A 65 7.63 9.67 -9.01
N LEU A 66 6.55 8.91 -8.84
CA LEU A 66 5.30 9.40 -8.29
C LEU A 66 5.29 9.15 -6.79
N GLU A 67 5.14 10.20 -6.01
CA GLU A 67 4.69 10.09 -4.63
C GLU A 67 3.18 10.32 -4.63
N VAL A 68 2.48 9.51 -3.85
CA VAL A 68 1.02 9.47 -3.87
C VAL A 68 0.54 9.18 -2.47
N ASP A 69 -0.36 10.02 -1.96
CA ASP A 69 -1.01 9.79 -0.68
C ASP A 69 -2.35 9.07 -0.92
N TYR A 70 -2.46 7.86 -0.42
CA TYR A 70 -3.67 7.06 -0.58
C TYR A 70 -4.37 6.87 0.76
N PHE A 71 -5.63 7.31 0.87
CA PHE A 71 -6.46 7.02 2.02
C PHE A 71 -7.64 6.14 1.61
N TRP A 72 -7.79 5.02 2.31
CA TRP A 72 -8.89 4.09 2.07
C TRP A 72 -10.14 4.50 2.86
N ALA A 73 -11.03 5.19 2.16
CA ALA A 73 -12.47 5.18 2.37
C ALA A 73 -13.17 5.56 1.06
N GLU A 74 -12.57 6.43 0.23
CA GLU A 74 -13.05 6.78 -1.12
C GLU A 74 -12.11 7.76 -1.87
N SER A 75 -10.85 8.00 -1.44
CA SER A 75 -10.05 9.09 -2.02
C SER A 75 -8.55 8.81 -2.07
N LEU A 76 -8.06 8.57 -3.29
CA LEU A 76 -6.65 8.68 -3.64
C LEU A 76 -6.32 10.17 -3.79
N ARG A 77 -5.46 10.70 -2.92
CA ARG A 77 -4.96 12.07 -3.03
C ARG A 77 -3.59 12.04 -3.69
N LEU A 78 -3.55 12.39 -4.97
CA LEU A 78 -2.29 12.60 -5.66
C LEU A 78 -1.62 13.86 -5.08
N VAL A 79 -0.65 13.67 -4.19
CA VAL A 79 0.25 14.73 -3.74
C VAL A 79 1.48 14.62 -4.62
N TYR A 80 1.54 15.42 -5.68
CA TYR A 80 2.78 15.55 -6.45
C TYR A 80 3.86 16.19 -5.58
N PRO A 81 4.96 15.50 -5.26
CA PRO A 81 6.19 16.21 -5.05
C PRO A 81 6.69 16.58 -6.43
N CYS A 82 7.14 17.82 -6.53
CA CYS A 82 7.87 18.35 -7.65
C CYS A 82 8.75 17.27 -8.31
N VAL A 83 8.42 16.92 -9.57
CA VAL A 83 9.35 16.27 -10.50
C VAL A 83 10.66 17.02 -10.35
N GLY A 84 11.69 16.37 -9.80
CA GLY A 84 12.98 16.95 -9.39
C GLY A 84 13.42 18.16 -10.21
N GLY A 85 12.85 19.32 -9.90
CA GLY A 85 13.28 20.60 -10.39
C GLY A 85 14.46 20.94 -9.53
N ARG A 86 15.67 20.77 -10.08
CA ARG A 86 16.87 21.39 -9.52
C ARG A 86 16.56 22.86 -9.30
N ARG A 87 16.25 23.26 -8.05
CA ARG A 87 16.40 24.65 -7.63
C ARG A 87 17.91 24.89 -7.59
N GLY A 88 18.43 25.47 -8.67
CA GLY A 88 19.82 25.90 -8.76
C GLY A 88 20.67 25.07 -9.71
N GLN A 89 20.57 25.35 -11.00
CA GLN A 89 21.72 25.44 -11.91
C GLN A 89 21.22 26.06 -13.22
N ALA A 90 21.16 27.40 -13.21
CA ALA A 90 21.26 28.19 -14.42
C ALA A 90 22.76 28.23 -14.80
N ALA A 91 23.11 27.48 -15.84
CA ALA A 91 24.33 27.59 -16.66
C ALA A 91 24.28 26.36 -17.57
N GLY A 92 24.30 26.41 -18.89
CA GLY A 92 24.57 27.44 -19.86
C GLY A 92 24.66 26.66 -21.18
N THR A 93 24.17 27.25 -22.25
CA THR A 93 24.33 26.80 -23.63
C THR A 93 25.80 26.50 -23.98
N ALA A 94 26.08 25.29 -24.49
CA ALA A 94 27.06 24.97 -25.54
C ALA A 94 26.97 23.48 -25.88
#